data_AF-A0A976IRL0-F1
#
_entry.id   AF-A0A976IRL0-F1
#
_cell.length_a   1.000
_cell.length_b   1.000
_cell.length_c   1.000
_cell.angle_alpha   90.00
_cell.angle_beta   90.00
_cell.angle_gamma   90.00
#
_symmetry.space_group_name_H-M   'P 1'
#
loop_
_entity.id
_entity.type
_entity.pdbx_description
1 polymer ?
#
loop_
_entity_poly.entity_id
_entity_poly.type
_entity_poly.pdbx_seq_one_letter_code
_entity_poly.pdbx_strand_id
1 'polypeptide(L)'
;MSDFTSGLFTLKQLRGLQKLGDILMPAGHGFPSFSESGCIHQVDTAMGSAHPDDIRDFGFLLLLCYYAPVTVIRWIVSCADHAERFPNLLAIQFRKLNIGIKGVVVSLYYSGKVGIGQTGSPLDVIEFKLTCKPLDQ
;
A
#
# COMPACT_ATOMS: atom_id res chain seq x y z
N MET A 1 11.15 4.59 16.53
CA MET A 1 10.90 4.77 15.07
C MET A 1 11.81 3.79 14.38
N SER A 2 11.27 2.71 13.81
CA SER A 2 12.03 1.77 12.98
C SER A 2 12.39 2.45 11.68
N ASP A 3 13.68 2.56 11.38
CA ASP A 3 14.12 3.09 10.09
C ASP A 3 13.86 2.04 9.00
N PHE A 4 12.97 2.36 8.06
CA PHE A 4 12.67 1.54 6.91
C PHE A 4 13.64 1.91 5.78
N THR A 5 14.37 0.94 5.23
CA THR A 5 15.31 1.15 4.11
C THR A 5 14.77 0.48 2.85
N SER A 6 14.86 1.17 1.71
CA SER A 6 14.47 0.68 0.38
C SER A 6 15.56 1.06 -0.62
N GLY A 7 15.86 0.17 -1.56
CA GLY A 7 16.73 0.46 -2.71
C GLY A 7 16.03 1.26 -3.80
N LEU A 8 14.68 1.29 -3.81
CA LEU A 8 13.86 1.95 -4.82
C LEU A 8 13.35 3.33 -4.38
N PHE A 9 13.08 3.52 -3.09
CA PHE A 9 12.43 4.72 -2.56
C PHE A 9 13.22 5.36 -1.42
N THR A 10 13.15 6.68 -1.37
CA THR A 10 13.75 7.49 -0.28
C THR A 10 12.91 7.40 1.00
N LEU A 11 13.53 7.71 2.16
CA LEU A 11 12.83 7.76 3.45
C LEU A 11 11.57 8.63 3.46
N LYS A 12 11.57 9.76 2.74
CA LYS A 12 10.39 10.64 2.64
C LYS A 12 9.25 9.95 1.88
N GLN A 13 9.57 9.27 0.79
CA GLN A 13 8.60 8.52 0.00
C GLN A 13 8.04 7.34 0.80
N LEU A 14 8.88 6.62 1.54
CA LEU A 14 8.42 5.55 2.44
C LEU A 14 7.47 6.08 3.52
N ARG A 15 7.77 7.23 4.14
CA ARG A 15 6.84 7.88 5.08
C ARG A 15 5.54 8.31 4.41
N GLY A 16 5.60 8.78 3.16
CA GLY A 16 4.42 9.06 2.34
C GLY A 16 3.57 7.83 2.09
N LEU A 17 4.20 6.70 1.76
CA LEU A 17 3.55 5.40 1.57
C LEU A 17 2.90 4.90 2.86
N GLN A 18 3.60 4.99 3.99
CA GLN A 18 3.06 4.60 5.30
C GLN A 18 1.78 5.37 5.61
N LYS A 19 1.81 6.70 5.42
CA LYS A 19 0.64 7.57 5.63
C LYS A 19 -0.51 7.25 4.68
N LEU A 20 -0.23 6.99 3.42
CA LEU A 20 -1.23 6.57 2.42
C LEU A 20 -1.83 5.20 2.78
N GLY A 21 -0.98 4.26 3.20
CA GLY A 21 -1.36 2.94 3.66
C GLY A 21 -2.28 2.99 4.88
N ASP A 22 -1.94 3.79 5.90
CA ASP A 22 -2.77 3.94 7.11
C ASP A 22 -4.15 4.57 6.81
N ILE A 23 -4.27 5.36 5.74
CA ILE A 23 -5.55 5.91 5.30
C ILE A 23 -6.43 4.82 4.66
N LEU A 24 -5.83 3.92 3.89
CA LEU A 24 -6.53 2.84 3.18
C LEU A 24 -6.81 1.63 4.06
N MET A 25 -5.87 1.31 4.94
CA MET A 25 -5.89 0.19 5.90
C MET A 25 -5.63 0.74 7.31
N PRO A 26 -6.61 1.46 7.89
CA PRO A 26 -6.52 1.90 9.28
C PRO A 26 -6.67 0.70 10.23
N ALA A 27 -6.11 0.81 11.44
CA ALA A 27 -6.35 -0.17 12.49
C ALA A 27 -7.84 -0.21 12.88
N GLY A 28 -8.38 -1.40 13.12
CA GLY A 28 -9.77 -1.58 13.53
C GLY A 28 -10.25 -3.02 13.46
N HIS A 29 -11.26 -3.36 14.28
CA HIS A 29 -11.88 -4.70 14.29
C HIS A 29 -10.88 -5.87 14.41
N GLY A 30 -9.78 -5.68 15.16
CA GLY A 30 -8.72 -6.67 15.32
C GLY A 30 -7.64 -6.66 14.25
N PHE A 31 -7.82 -5.89 13.16
CA PHE A 31 -6.80 -5.69 12.15
C PHE A 31 -5.78 -4.62 12.58
N PRO A 32 -4.47 -4.86 12.37
CA PRO A 32 -3.43 -3.85 12.57
C PRO A 32 -3.56 -2.73 11.53
N SER A 33 -3.01 -1.55 11.79
CA SER A 33 -2.83 -0.56 10.72
C SER A 33 -1.75 -1.01 9.72
N PHE A 34 -1.70 -0.38 8.55
CA PHE A 34 -0.62 -0.59 7.59
C PHE A 34 0.77 -0.39 8.23
N SER A 35 0.94 0.67 9.01
CA SER A 35 2.18 0.95 9.74
C SER A 35 2.50 -0.06 10.85
N GLU A 36 1.49 -0.61 11.52
CA GLU A 36 1.65 -1.62 12.59
C GLU A 36 1.97 -3.01 12.06
N SER A 37 1.61 -3.32 10.80
CA SER A 37 1.93 -4.59 10.14
C SER A 37 3.39 -4.70 9.67
N GLY A 38 4.07 -3.57 9.45
CA GLY A 38 5.49 -3.54 9.04
C GLY A 38 5.74 -4.05 7.63
N CYS A 39 4.67 -4.28 6.86
CA CYS A 39 4.74 -4.78 5.48
C CYS A 39 5.53 -3.85 4.53
N ILE A 40 5.73 -2.58 4.91
CA ILE A 40 6.50 -1.60 4.13
C ILE A 40 7.94 -2.03 3.86
N HIS A 41 8.53 -2.90 4.70
CA HIS A 41 9.85 -3.47 4.46
C HIS A 41 9.95 -4.30 3.18
N GLN A 42 8.80 -4.72 2.62
CA GLN A 42 8.72 -5.55 1.41
C GLN A 42 8.38 -4.73 0.17
N VAL A 43 8.41 -3.39 0.26
CA VAL A 43 8.10 -2.50 -0.87
C VAL A 43 8.98 -2.79 -2.09
N ASP A 44 10.26 -3.10 -1.90
CA ASP A 44 11.18 -3.45 -2.99
C ASP A 44 10.80 -4.76 -3.66
N THR A 45 10.22 -5.70 -2.91
CA THR A 45 9.71 -6.95 -3.49
C THR A 45 8.43 -6.69 -4.29
N ALA A 46 7.53 -5.84 -3.79
CA ALA A 46 6.28 -5.53 -4.47
C ALA A 46 6.49 -4.69 -5.75
N MET A 47 7.46 -3.78 -5.75
CA MET A 47 7.73 -2.86 -6.85
C MET A 47 8.92 -3.26 -7.73
N GLY A 48 9.70 -4.28 -7.33
CA GLY A 48 10.94 -4.65 -8.01
C GLY A 48 10.78 -5.16 -9.44
N SER A 49 9.57 -5.58 -9.83
CA SER A 49 9.23 -5.98 -11.20
C SER A 49 8.52 -4.89 -12.01
N ALA A 50 8.24 -3.73 -11.42
CA ALA A 50 7.57 -2.63 -12.10
C ALA A 50 8.53 -1.93 -13.09
N HIS A 51 7.97 -1.27 -14.12
CA HIS A 51 8.77 -0.50 -15.06
C HIS A 51 9.46 0.68 -14.32
N PRO A 52 10.70 1.06 -14.66
CA PRO A 52 11.43 2.12 -13.95
C PRO A 52 10.71 3.47 -13.95
N ASP A 53 9.94 3.78 -15.00
CA ASP A 53 9.12 5.00 -15.04
C ASP A 53 7.94 4.92 -14.07
N ASP A 54 7.29 3.76 -13.91
CA ASP A 54 6.23 3.57 -12.92
C ASP A 54 6.75 3.72 -11.49
N ILE A 55 7.96 3.19 -11.22
CA ILE A 55 8.63 3.36 -9.91
C ILE A 55 8.88 4.84 -9.63
N ARG A 56 9.36 5.59 -10.63
CA ARG A 56 9.64 7.02 -10.50
C ARG A 56 8.36 7.82 -10.26
N ASP A 57 7.33 7.60 -11.06
CA ASP A 57 6.05 8.32 -10.99
C ASP A 57 5.30 8.01 -9.69
N PHE A 58 5.33 6.74 -9.27
CA PHE A 58 4.83 6.36 -7.95
C PHE A 58 5.65 7.03 -6.85
N GLY A 59 6.97 7.11 -6.99
CA GLY A 59 7.84 7.86 -6.09
C GLY A 59 7.46 9.34 -5.96
N PHE A 60 7.07 10.01 -7.05
CA PHE A 60 6.57 11.39 -6.98
C PHE A 60 5.23 11.49 -6.25
N LEU A 61 4.32 10.56 -6.50
CA LEU A 61 3.04 10.47 -5.78
C LEU A 61 3.27 10.30 -4.27
N LEU A 62 4.19 9.41 -3.87
CA LEU A 62 4.53 9.20 -2.47
C LEU A 62 5.13 10.45 -1.82
N LEU A 63 5.98 11.17 -2.56
CA LEU A 63 6.54 12.43 -2.10
C LEU A 63 5.45 13.50 -1.91
N LEU A 64 4.45 13.55 -2.79
CA LEU A 64 3.28 14.40 -2.63
C LEU A 64 2.51 14.01 -1.35
N CYS A 65 2.26 12.72 -1.12
CA CYS A 65 1.61 12.23 0.09
C CYS A 65 2.39 12.57 1.37
N TYR A 66 3.72 12.62 1.30
CA TYR A 66 4.55 13.04 2.43
C TYR A 66 4.27 14.49 2.85
N TYR A 67 4.29 15.42 1.88
CA TYR A 67 4.09 16.85 2.16
C TYR A 67 2.62 17.24 2.36
N ALA A 68 1.68 16.57 1.70
CA ALA A 68 0.27 16.87 1.81
C ALA A 68 -0.29 16.50 3.20
N PRO A 69 -1.21 17.28 3.80
CA PRO A 69 -1.87 16.88 5.03
C PRO A 69 -2.78 15.65 4.82
N VAL A 70 -3.04 14.87 5.88
CA VAL A 70 -3.86 13.64 5.81
C VAL A 70 -5.22 13.89 5.18
N THR A 71 -5.86 15.03 5.48
CA THR A 71 -7.15 15.43 4.92
C THR A 71 -7.13 15.51 3.39
N VAL A 72 -6.07 16.06 2.80
CA VAL A 72 -5.91 16.18 1.34
C VAL A 72 -5.72 14.81 0.70
N ILE A 73 -4.92 13.93 1.32
CA ILE A 73 -4.71 12.57 0.82
C ILE A 73 -6.02 11.78 0.86
N ARG A 74 -6.77 11.88 1.97
CA ARG A 74 -8.11 11.29 2.08
C ARG A 74 -9.06 11.80 0.99
N TRP A 75 -9.01 13.10 0.70
CA TRP A 75 -9.82 13.69 -0.35
C TRP A 75 -9.44 13.14 -1.73
N ILE A 76 -8.15 13.07 -2.06
CA ILE A 76 -7.66 12.49 -3.32
C ILE A 76 -8.10 11.03 -3.47
N VAL A 77 -7.92 10.22 -2.41
CA VAL A 77 -8.36 8.81 -2.40
C VAL A 77 -9.88 8.72 -2.58
N SER A 78 -10.64 9.57 -1.89
CA SER A 78 -12.10 9.60 -2.02
C SER A 78 -12.55 9.99 -3.43
N CYS A 79 -11.89 10.96 -4.07
CA CYS A 79 -12.13 11.30 -5.47
C CYS A 79 -11.77 10.15 -6.41
N ALA A 80 -10.67 9.44 -6.14
CA ALA A 80 -10.25 8.28 -6.91
C ALA A 80 -11.24 7.09 -6.78
N ASP A 81 -11.87 6.94 -5.62
CA ASP A 81 -12.94 5.96 -5.39
C ASP A 81 -14.25 6.33 -6.08
N HIS A 82 -14.56 7.62 -6.17
CA HIS A 82 -15.76 8.12 -6.84
C HIS A 82 -15.46 8.65 -8.26
N ALA A 83 -14.50 8.03 -8.96
CA ALA A 83 -14.06 8.44 -10.29
C ALA A 83 -15.21 8.51 -11.31
N GLU A 84 -16.24 7.68 -11.15
CA GLU A 84 -17.44 7.64 -12.00
C GLU A 84 -18.25 8.93 -11.98
N ARG A 85 -18.10 9.78 -10.96
CA ARG A 85 -18.78 11.08 -10.86
C ARG A 85 -18.09 12.18 -11.68
N PHE A 86 -16.89 11.93 -12.20
CA PHE A 86 -16.11 12.89 -12.96
C PHE A 86 -16.31 12.72 -14.47
N PRO A 87 -16.06 13.77 -15.28
CA PRO A 87 -16.08 13.66 -16.73
C PRO A 87 -15.09 12.60 -17.23
N ASN A 88 -15.45 11.91 -18.32
CA ASN A 88 -14.76 10.71 -18.82
C ASN A 88 -13.23 10.80 -18.87
N LEU A 89 -12.67 11.96 -19.25
CA LEU A 89 -11.21 12.14 -19.34
C LEU A 89 -10.51 12.07 -17.97
N LEU A 90 -11.09 12.67 -16.95
CA LEU A 90 -10.54 12.65 -15.59
C LEU A 90 -10.84 11.32 -14.89
N ALA A 91 -12.02 10.75 -15.14
CA ALA A 91 -12.43 9.47 -14.56
C ALA A 91 -11.42 8.34 -14.86
N ILE A 92 -10.89 8.28 -16.08
CA ILE A 92 -9.88 7.28 -16.47
C ILE A 92 -8.61 7.42 -15.63
N GLN A 93 -8.13 8.65 -15.40
CA GLN A 93 -6.89 8.87 -14.65
C GLN A 93 -7.08 8.59 -13.17
N PHE A 94 -8.21 9.00 -12.58
CA PHE A 94 -8.55 8.65 -11.21
C PHE A 94 -8.70 7.15 -10.99
N ARG A 95 -9.26 6.42 -11.96
CA ARG A 95 -9.35 4.96 -11.92
C ARG A 95 -7.98 4.30 -11.97
N LYS A 96 -7.08 4.76 -12.85
CA LYS A 96 -5.70 4.28 -12.90
C LYS A 96 -4.96 4.52 -11.58
N LEU A 97 -5.11 5.73 -11.03
CA LEU A 97 -4.54 6.09 -9.73
C LEU A 97 -5.07 5.18 -8.62
N ASN A 98 -6.38 4.94 -8.59
CA ASN A 98 -7.02 4.08 -7.59
C ASN A 98 -6.48 2.65 -7.65
N ILE A 99 -6.42 2.08 -8.86
CA ILE A 99 -5.88 0.72 -9.10
C ILE A 99 -4.40 0.65 -8.71
N GLY A 100 -3.59 1.64 -9.07
CA GLY A 100 -2.17 1.67 -8.74
C GLY A 100 -1.92 1.75 -7.24
N ILE A 101 -2.57 2.70 -6.56
CA ILE A 101 -2.44 2.88 -5.11
C ILE A 101 -2.92 1.63 -4.36
N LYS A 102 -4.14 1.16 -4.64
CA LYS A 102 -4.69 -0.02 -3.96
C LYS A 102 -3.90 -1.28 -4.29
N GLY A 103 -3.46 -1.43 -5.54
CA GLY A 103 -2.65 -2.56 -5.97
C GLY A 103 -1.40 -2.71 -5.10
N VAL A 104 -0.63 -1.63 -4.91
CA VAL A 104 0.58 -1.67 -4.08
C VAL A 104 0.25 -1.87 -2.61
N VAL A 105 -0.66 -1.08 -2.05
CA VAL A 105 -0.97 -1.09 -0.61
C VAL A 105 -1.60 -2.43 -0.18
N VAL A 106 -2.58 -2.94 -0.93
CA VAL A 106 -3.26 -4.21 -0.62
C VAL A 106 -2.29 -5.38 -0.80
N SER A 107 -1.45 -5.37 -1.84
CA SER A 107 -0.47 -6.44 -2.06
C SER A 107 0.56 -6.50 -0.93
N LEU A 108 1.03 -5.35 -0.44
CA LEU A 108 1.93 -5.30 0.70
C LEU A 108 1.24 -5.78 1.98
N TYR A 109 0.07 -5.22 2.28
CA TYR A 109 -0.67 -5.48 3.50
C TYR A 109 -1.05 -6.96 3.64
N TYR A 110 -1.55 -7.59 2.57
CA TYR A 110 -1.92 -9.02 2.57
C TYR A 110 -0.80 -9.96 2.11
N SER A 111 0.43 -9.47 1.95
CA SER A 111 1.57 -10.34 1.58
C SER A 111 1.90 -11.40 2.63
N GLY A 112 1.38 -11.25 3.86
CA GLY A 112 1.70 -12.12 5.00
C GLY A 112 3.12 -11.92 5.56
N LYS A 113 3.90 -11.00 4.98
CA LYS A 113 5.25 -10.69 5.42
C LYS A 113 5.19 -9.53 6.43
N VAL A 114 5.27 -9.86 7.70
CA VAL A 114 5.38 -8.89 8.79
C VAL A 114 6.83 -8.39 8.95
N GLY A 115 6.97 -7.15 9.43
CA GLY A 115 8.28 -6.59 9.78
C GLY A 115 8.96 -7.36 10.92
N ILE A 116 10.29 -7.27 11.02
CA ILE A 116 11.07 -7.94 12.08
C ILE A 116 10.58 -7.44 13.45
N GLY A 117 10.00 -8.34 14.25
CA GLY A 117 9.54 -8.05 15.61
C GLY A 117 8.09 -7.55 15.73
N GLN A 118 7.29 -7.60 14.67
CA GLN A 118 5.85 -7.27 14.74
C GLN A 118 4.98 -8.52 14.70
N THR A 119 3.96 -8.55 15.57
CA THR A 119 3.17 -9.74 15.92
C THR A 119 1.72 -9.71 15.42
N GLY A 120 1.37 -8.85 14.45
CA GLY A 120 0.03 -8.79 13.88
C GLY A 120 0.07 -8.84 12.36
N SER A 121 -0.16 -10.03 11.79
CA SER A 121 -0.45 -10.13 10.36
C SER A 121 -1.96 -9.97 10.16
N PRO A 122 -2.42 -9.21 9.16
CA PRO A 122 -3.84 -9.22 8.81
C PRO A 122 -4.33 -10.61 8.39
N LEU A 123 -3.42 -11.51 7.98
CA LEU A 123 -3.75 -12.91 7.67
C LEU A 123 -4.17 -13.73 8.91
N ASP A 124 -3.68 -13.37 10.09
CA ASP A 124 -4.01 -14.07 11.33
C ASP A 124 -5.46 -13.79 11.73
N VAL A 125 -5.93 -12.56 11.49
CA VAL A 125 -7.30 -12.13 11.80
C VAL A 125 -8.34 -12.81 10.91
N ILE A 126 -7.99 -13.09 9.66
CA ILE A 126 -8.87 -13.80 8.70
C ILE A 126 -8.72 -15.32 8.77
N GLU A 127 -7.94 -15.84 9.73
CA GLU A 127 -7.65 -17.27 9.93
C GLU A 127 -7.20 -17.98 8.64
N PHE A 128 -6.43 -17.29 7.79
CA PHE A 128 -6.01 -17.82 6.51
C PHE A 128 -5.04 -19.00 6.68
N LYS A 129 -5.51 -20.21 6.40
CA LYS A 129 -4.72 -21.46 6.46
C LYS A 129 -4.56 -22.07 5.07
N LEU A 130 -3.32 -22.12 4.58
CA LEU A 130 -3.00 -22.86 3.35
C LEU A 130 -2.97 -24.36 3.64
N THR A 131 -3.89 -25.10 3.02
CA THR A 131 -3.84 -26.57 3.01
C THR A 131 -3.26 -27.02 1.68
N CYS A 132 -1.96 -27.34 1.66
CA CYS A 132 -1.34 -27.96 0.50
C CYS A 132 -1.55 -29.47 0.57
N LYS A 133 -2.31 -30.02 -0.38
CA LYS A 133 -2.33 -31.47 -0.63
C LYS A 133 -1.33 -31.77 -1.75
N PRO A 134 -0.43 -32.76 -1.59
CA PRO A 134 0.33 -33.23 -2.72
C PRO A 134 -0.64 -33.72 -3.80
N LEU A 135 -0.30 -33.51 -5.07
CA LEU A 135 -1.01 -34.18 -6.15
C LEU A 135 -0.69 -35.67 -5.99
N ASP A 136 -1.68 -36.48 -5.63
CA ASP A 136 -1.56 -37.94 -5.66
C ASP A 136 -1.17 -38.33 -7.10
N GLN A 137 0.02 -38.91 -7.27
CA GLN A 137 0.49 -39.50 -8.52
C GLN A 137 -0.08 -40.89 -8.72
#